data_AF-A0A820KVX5-F1
#
_entry.id   AF-A0A820KVX5-F1
#
_cell.length_a   1.000
_cell.length_b   1.000
_cell.length_c   1.000
_cell.angle_alpha   90.00
_cell.angle_beta   90.00
_cell.angle_gamma   90.00
#
_symmetry.space_group_name_H-M   'P 1'
#
loop_
_entity.id
_entity.type
_entity.pdbx_description
1 polymer ?
#
loop_
_entity_poly.entity_id
_entity_poly.type
_entity_poly.pdbx_seq_one_letter_code
_entity_poly.pdbx_strand_id
1 'polypeptide(L)'
;EPYQLGLIFCENRSSALFKCNWRNNEWIQLTEFDKICRLYPRHLPKIDNQFVYLQSDVNGAHQQCQRLILFNTQTKEEKILIDRVDNVKYSNVNTDPFKAEWDTQFKGLYEPLPHLCYSRDGRYLLLPSISGSRDVLYIYDFTEQKMISIDSPLGVNTSVKGLAIFGHYIAVNIVDCRTPYRFYIFDLKTVNKVDKDNNGWHLIVEHEFKKEEKNQIVWNPDRFFP
;
A
#
# COMPACT_ATOMS: atom_id res chain seq x y z
N GLU A 1 -15.18 0.66 30.63
CA GLU A 1 -13.72 0.46 30.74
C GLU A 1 -12.98 1.35 29.74
N PRO A 2 -11.73 1.77 30.03
CA PRO A 2 -10.98 2.76 29.24
C PRO A 2 -10.83 2.44 27.74
N TYR A 3 -10.98 1.18 27.35
CA TYR A 3 -10.98 0.77 25.94
C TYR A 3 -12.19 1.30 25.14
N GLN A 4 -13.33 1.62 25.77
CA GLN A 4 -14.57 1.96 25.05
C GLN A 4 -14.57 3.29 24.28
N LEU A 5 -13.66 4.22 24.58
CA LEU A 5 -13.67 5.55 23.97
C LEU A 5 -12.88 5.63 22.64
N GLY A 6 -11.97 4.69 22.38
CA GLY A 6 -11.24 4.57 21.10
C GLY A 6 -11.74 3.44 20.17
N LEU A 7 -12.75 2.67 20.60
CA LEU A 7 -13.11 1.36 20.03
C LEU A 7 -14.03 1.36 18.81
N ILE A 8 -14.73 2.46 18.53
CA ILE A 8 -15.59 2.53 17.33
C ILE A 8 -14.75 2.64 16.05
N PHE A 9 -13.58 3.26 16.14
CA PHE A 9 -12.73 3.60 14.99
C PHE A 9 -11.40 2.82 14.94
N CYS A 10 -11.14 1.90 15.87
CA CYS A 10 -9.92 1.10 15.84
C CYS A 10 -10.06 -0.11 14.91
N GLU A 11 -9.20 -0.18 13.89
CA GLU A 11 -9.14 -1.28 12.94
C GLU A 11 -8.43 -2.53 13.49
N ASN A 12 -7.72 -2.41 14.64
CA ASN A 12 -7.01 -3.51 15.30
C ASN A 12 -7.95 -4.42 16.12
N ARG A 13 -9.04 -4.88 15.50
CA ARG A 13 -10.04 -5.75 16.11
C ARG A 13 -10.28 -7.00 15.28
N SER A 14 -10.74 -8.06 15.96
CA SER A 14 -11.10 -9.32 15.31
C SER A 14 -12.17 -9.06 14.25
N SER A 15 -11.94 -9.54 13.04
CA SER A 15 -12.85 -9.32 11.92
C SER A 15 -12.89 -10.51 10.99
N ALA A 16 -14.09 -10.77 10.46
CA ALA A 16 -14.36 -11.76 9.45
C ALA A 16 -14.70 -11.11 8.11
N LEU A 17 -14.46 -11.83 7.02
CA LEU A 17 -14.85 -11.44 5.68
C LEU A 17 -16.20 -12.05 5.33
N PHE A 18 -17.04 -11.27 4.66
CA PHE A 18 -18.38 -11.67 4.26
C PHE A 18 -18.57 -11.43 2.77
N LYS A 19 -19.21 -12.38 2.08
CA LYS A 19 -19.77 -12.17 0.75
C LYS A 19 -21.21 -11.74 0.91
N CYS A 20 -21.53 -10.52 0.48
CA CYS A 20 -22.87 -9.97 0.51
C CYS A 20 -23.47 -9.98 -0.90
N ASN A 21 -24.65 -10.58 -1.04
CA ASN A 21 -25.49 -10.42 -2.22
C ASN A 21 -26.70 -9.56 -1.85
N TRP A 22 -26.61 -8.28 -2.21
CA TRP A 22 -27.63 -7.27 -1.93
C TRP A 22 -28.92 -7.47 -2.73
N ARG A 23 -28.92 -8.29 -3.79
CA ARG A 23 -30.14 -8.55 -4.58
C ARG A 23 -31.07 -9.55 -3.92
N ASN A 24 -30.53 -10.51 -3.17
CA ASN A 24 -31.29 -11.55 -2.48
C ASN A 24 -31.16 -11.47 -0.94
N ASN A 25 -30.54 -10.41 -0.41
CA ASN A 25 -30.26 -10.22 1.02
C ASN A 25 -29.49 -11.39 1.66
N GLU A 26 -28.64 -12.06 0.88
CA GLU A 26 -27.84 -13.19 1.37
C GLU A 26 -26.46 -12.72 1.83
N TRP A 27 -26.04 -13.23 2.98
CA TRP A 27 -24.73 -12.94 3.56
C TRP A 27 -24.05 -14.27 3.90
N ILE A 28 -22.89 -14.52 3.29
CA ILE A 28 -22.11 -15.73 3.52
C ILE A 28 -20.82 -15.33 4.22
N GLN A 29 -20.60 -15.84 5.43
CA GLN A 29 -19.33 -15.70 6.12
C GLN A 29 -18.26 -16.49 5.37
N LEU A 30 -17.14 -15.84 5.06
CA LEU A 30 -16.02 -16.43 4.33
C LEU A 30 -14.89 -16.86 5.25
N THR A 31 -14.69 -16.16 6.36
CA THR A 31 -13.65 -16.45 7.37
C THR A 31 -14.24 -16.36 8.77
N GLU A 32 -13.60 -16.98 9.75
CA GLU A 32 -14.03 -16.93 11.14
C GLU A 32 -13.56 -15.66 11.87
N PHE A 33 -14.12 -15.41 13.06
CA PHE A 33 -13.65 -14.38 13.99
C PHE A 33 -12.54 -14.95 14.90
N ASP A 34 -11.32 -15.05 14.36
CA ASP A 34 -10.20 -15.83 14.88
C ASP A 34 -9.03 -14.98 15.43
N LYS A 35 -9.32 -13.84 16.08
CA LYS A 35 -8.30 -12.91 16.63
C LYS A 35 -7.35 -12.36 15.56
N ILE A 36 -7.84 -12.23 14.33
CA ILE A 36 -7.14 -11.62 13.21
C ILE A 36 -7.93 -10.42 12.72
N CYS A 37 -7.22 -9.33 12.39
CA CYS A 37 -7.79 -8.18 11.71
C CYS A 37 -7.60 -8.39 10.19
N ARG A 38 -8.68 -8.31 9.44
CA ARG A 38 -8.77 -8.47 7.99
C ARG A 38 -9.31 -7.17 7.41
N LEU A 39 -8.46 -6.45 6.71
CA LEU A 39 -8.67 -5.06 6.33
C LEU A 39 -8.62 -4.91 4.81
N TYR A 40 -9.39 -3.96 4.29
CA TYR A 40 -9.31 -3.52 2.88
C TYR A 40 -9.37 -4.66 1.84
N PRO A 41 -10.41 -5.51 1.82
CA PRO A 41 -10.53 -6.54 0.78
C PRO A 41 -10.66 -5.91 -0.62
N ARG A 42 -9.95 -6.45 -1.61
CA ARG A 42 -9.92 -5.99 -3.00
C ARG A 42 -9.97 -7.18 -3.97
N HIS A 43 -11.01 -7.25 -4.79
CA HIS A 43 -11.19 -8.32 -5.77
C HIS A 43 -10.15 -8.27 -6.88
N LEU A 44 -9.64 -9.43 -7.29
CA LEU A 44 -8.78 -9.52 -8.47
C LEU A 44 -9.63 -9.32 -9.73
N PRO A 45 -9.28 -8.38 -10.65
CA PRO A 45 -10.12 -8.06 -11.81
C PRO A 45 -10.34 -9.18 -12.83
N LYS A 46 -9.54 -10.25 -12.79
CA LYS A 46 -9.52 -11.32 -13.80
C LYS A 46 -9.74 -12.73 -13.25
N ILE A 47 -9.74 -12.89 -11.94
CA ILE A 47 -9.86 -14.21 -11.30
C ILE A 47 -11.07 -14.14 -10.39
N ASP A 48 -12.17 -14.71 -10.88
CA ASP A 48 -13.35 -14.89 -10.07
C ASP A 48 -13.00 -15.75 -8.86
N ASN A 49 -13.55 -15.39 -7.71
CA ASN A 49 -13.33 -16.05 -6.42
C ASN A 49 -11.96 -15.81 -5.77
N GLN A 50 -11.17 -14.85 -6.25
CA GLN A 50 -9.97 -14.41 -5.54
C GLN A 50 -10.03 -12.92 -5.20
N PHE A 51 -9.53 -12.60 -4.02
CA PHE A 51 -9.28 -11.22 -3.61
C PHE A 51 -8.03 -11.16 -2.74
N VAL A 52 -7.45 -9.98 -2.62
CA VAL A 52 -6.44 -9.70 -1.60
C VAL A 52 -7.04 -8.94 -0.44
N TYR A 53 -6.41 -9.03 0.73
CA TYR A 53 -6.71 -8.17 1.86
C TYR A 53 -5.43 -7.97 2.70
N LEU A 54 -5.44 -6.94 3.54
CA LEU A 54 -4.37 -6.69 4.51
C LEU A 54 -4.70 -7.34 5.84
N GLN A 55 -3.72 -8.01 6.44
CA GLN A 55 -3.90 -8.74 7.68
C GLN A 55 -3.00 -8.20 8.80
N SER A 56 -3.60 -7.93 9.96
CA SER A 56 -2.88 -7.51 11.17
C SER A 56 -3.34 -8.27 12.42
N ASP A 57 -2.59 -8.20 13.52
CA ASP A 57 -2.95 -8.88 14.77
C ASP A 57 -3.92 -8.02 15.58
N VAL A 58 -4.80 -8.64 16.35
CA VAL A 58 -5.66 -7.90 17.27
C VAL A 58 -4.86 -7.31 18.43
N ASN A 59 -5.32 -6.17 18.96
CA ASN A 59 -4.69 -5.49 20.11
C ASN A 59 -3.23 -5.04 19.90
N GLY A 60 -2.78 -4.96 18.64
CA GLY A 60 -1.47 -4.39 18.30
C GLY A 60 -1.45 -2.85 18.34
N ALA A 61 -0.27 -2.27 18.10
CA ALA A 61 -0.12 -0.83 17.92
C ALA A 61 -0.97 -0.32 16.74
N HIS A 62 -1.46 0.92 16.83
CA HIS A 62 -2.08 1.60 15.69
C HIS A 62 -1.05 1.66 14.54
N GLN A 63 -1.52 1.37 13.32
CA GLN A 63 -0.64 1.29 12.13
C GLN A 63 0.52 0.29 12.30
N GLN A 64 0.24 -0.90 12.82
CA GLN A 64 1.20 -2.01 12.83
C GLN A 64 1.47 -2.53 11.41
N CYS A 65 2.63 -3.17 11.22
CA CYS A 65 3.01 -3.79 9.95
C CYS A 65 2.00 -4.89 9.56
N GLN A 66 1.56 -4.87 8.30
CA GLN A 66 0.49 -5.72 7.79
C GLN A 66 1.05 -6.77 6.83
N ARG A 67 0.36 -7.90 6.72
CA ARG A 67 0.60 -8.89 5.67
C ARG A 67 -0.32 -8.62 4.49
N LEU A 68 0.13 -8.91 3.28
CA LEU A 68 -0.73 -9.02 2.12
C LEU A 68 -1.12 -10.47 1.92
N ILE A 69 -2.42 -10.77 1.99
CA ILE A 69 -2.96 -12.12 1.84
C ILE A 69 -3.74 -12.21 0.55
N LEU A 70 -3.53 -13.30 -0.21
CA LEU A 70 -4.40 -13.74 -1.29
C LEU A 70 -5.37 -14.78 -0.74
N PHE A 71 -6.67 -14.57 -0.93
CA PHE A 71 -7.70 -15.46 -0.46
C PHE A 71 -8.49 -16.05 -1.62
N ASN A 72 -8.74 -17.35 -1.56
CA ASN A 72 -9.64 -18.04 -2.48
C ASN A 72 -11.00 -18.29 -1.78
N THR A 73 -12.07 -17.68 -2.30
CA THR A 73 -13.39 -17.78 -1.69
C THR A 73 -14.05 -19.14 -1.83
N GLN A 74 -13.62 -19.96 -2.81
CA GLN A 74 -14.11 -21.33 -3.02
C GLN A 74 -13.42 -22.31 -2.07
N THR A 75 -12.08 -22.32 -2.06
CA THR A 75 -11.30 -23.28 -1.24
C THR A 75 -11.14 -22.82 0.21
N LYS A 76 -11.41 -21.54 0.51
CA LYS A 76 -11.13 -20.87 1.79
C LYS A 76 -9.64 -20.81 2.15
N GLU A 77 -8.76 -21.03 1.17
CA GLU A 77 -7.33 -20.99 1.39
C GLU A 77 -6.81 -19.55 1.43
N GLU A 78 -5.92 -19.29 2.39
CA GLU A 78 -5.16 -18.05 2.54
C GLU A 78 -3.69 -18.32 2.11
N LYS A 79 -3.17 -17.53 1.16
CA LYS A 79 -1.75 -17.52 0.78
C LYS A 79 -1.14 -16.17 1.15
N ILE A 80 -0.06 -16.19 1.92
CA ILE A 80 0.71 -14.98 2.22
C ILE A 80 1.49 -14.58 0.97
N LEU A 81 1.25 -13.38 0.46
CA LEU A 81 2.01 -12.78 -0.66
C LEU A 81 3.17 -11.93 -0.15
N ILE A 82 2.94 -11.19 0.94
CA ILE A 82 3.94 -10.36 1.61
C ILE A 82 3.74 -10.55 3.11
N ASP A 83 4.79 -11.00 3.82
CA ASP A 83 4.78 -11.11 5.27
C ASP A 83 5.35 -9.84 5.94
N ARG A 84 5.14 -9.72 7.25
CA ARG A 84 5.69 -8.64 8.07
C ARG A 84 7.21 -8.73 8.13
N VAL A 85 7.85 -7.57 8.18
CA VAL A 85 9.32 -7.47 8.26
C VAL A 85 9.88 -8.02 9.57
N ASP A 86 9.07 -8.14 10.63
CA ASP A 86 9.49 -8.77 11.90
C ASP A 86 9.64 -10.31 11.78
N ASN A 87 8.94 -10.91 10.82
CA ASN A 87 8.94 -12.35 10.55
C ASN A 87 9.92 -12.75 9.45
N VAL A 88 10.54 -11.79 8.74
CA VAL A 88 11.64 -12.07 7.82
C VAL A 88 12.87 -12.36 8.67
N LYS A 89 12.97 -13.59 9.19
CA LYS A 89 14.27 -14.18 9.50
C LYS A 89 15.08 -14.02 8.23
N TYR A 90 16.15 -13.24 8.29
CA TYR A 90 17.17 -13.16 7.25
C TYR A 90 17.53 -14.59 6.81
N SER A 91 16.95 -15.05 5.70
CA SER A 91 17.12 -16.41 5.22
C SER A 91 18.47 -16.51 4.54
N ASN A 92 19.48 -16.91 5.31
CA ASN A 92 20.75 -17.40 4.80
C ASN A 92 20.66 -18.89 4.41
N VAL A 93 19.47 -19.45 4.13
CA VAL A 93 19.29 -20.87 3.83
C VAL A 93 18.50 -21.05 2.53
N ASN A 94 19.16 -21.69 1.58
CA ASN A 94 18.82 -21.80 0.16
C ASN A 94 17.61 -22.72 -0.18
N THR A 95 16.64 -22.90 0.73
CA THR A 95 15.56 -23.89 0.57
C THR A 95 14.15 -23.38 0.87
N ASP A 96 13.95 -22.07 1.03
CA ASP A 96 12.62 -21.48 1.17
C ASP A 96 12.10 -20.98 -0.19
N PRO A 97 10.92 -21.40 -0.67
CA PRO A 97 10.32 -20.90 -1.91
C PRO A 97 10.01 -19.38 -1.89
N PHE A 98 10.11 -18.71 -0.75
CA PHE A 98 9.96 -17.25 -0.63
C PHE A 98 11.32 -16.52 -0.63
N LYS A 99 12.04 -16.58 -1.76
CA LYS A 99 13.10 -15.62 -2.10
C LYS A 99 12.47 -14.42 -2.82
N ALA A 100 11.85 -13.51 -2.08
CA ALA A 100 11.80 -12.14 -2.59
C ALA A 100 13.17 -11.54 -2.28
N GLU A 101 13.92 -11.14 -3.31
CA GLU A 101 15.07 -10.25 -3.15
C GLU A 101 14.53 -8.91 -2.62
N TRP A 102 14.25 -8.82 -1.32
CA TRP A 102 13.84 -7.56 -0.74
C TRP A 102 15.03 -6.61 -0.79
N ASP A 103 14.83 -5.47 -1.44
CA ASP A 103 15.70 -4.31 -1.23
C ASP A 103 15.80 -4.09 0.29
N THR A 104 17.01 -3.92 0.81
CA THR A 104 17.32 -3.59 2.21
C THR A 104 16.51 -2.41 2.79
N GLN A 105 15.80 -1.69 1.92
CA GLN A 105 14.95 -0.55 2.16
C GLN A 105 13.48 -0.87 2.47
N PHE A 106 12.96 -2.07 2.18
CA PHE A 106 11.56 -2.40 2.51
C PHE A 106 11.36 -2.50 4.03
N LYS A 107 10.44 -1.69 4.57
CA LYS A 107 10.16 -1.62 6.02
C LYS A 107 8.81 -2.21 6.43
N GLY A 108 8.01 -2.65 5.48
CA GLY A 108 6.68 -3.22 5.74
C GLY A 108 5.55 -2.49 5.03
N LEU A 109 4.34 -3.03 5.20
CA LEU A 109 3.09 -2.44 4.74
C LEU A 109 2.38 -1.79 5.93
N TYR A 110 2.13 -0.49 5.86
CA TYR A 110 1.53 0.28 6.96
C TYR A 110 0.28 1.07 6.55
N GLU A 111 0.01 1.17 5.24
CA GLU A 111 -1.07 1.98 4.69
C GLU A 111 -2.20 1.10 4.11
N PRO A 112 -3.43 1.64 4.05
CA PRO A 112 -4.57 0.99 3.41
C PRO A 112 -4.36 0.70 1.92
N LEU A 113 -5.01 -0.34 1.41
CA LEU A 113 -5.12 -0.53 -0.04
C LEU A 113 -6.06 0.51 -0.65
N PRO A 114 -5.66 1.22 -1.71
CA PRO A 114 -6.56 2.09 -2.46
C PRO A 114 -7.76 1.32 -3.03
N HIS A 115 -8.89 2.00 -3.27
CA HIS A 115 -10.04 1.35 -3.91
C HIS A 115 -9.74 0.89 -5.33
N LEU A 116 -9.00 1.70 -6.08
CA LEU A 116 -8.55 1.41 -7.45
C LEU A 116 -7.07 1.03 -7.41
N CYS A 117 -6.77 -0.17 -6.92
CA CYS A 117 -5.40 -0.61 -6.67
C CYS A 117 -4.86 -1.58 -7.73
N TYR A 118 -5.60 -1.95 -8.77
CA TYR A 118 -5.15 -2.91 -9.78
C TYR A 118 -4.91 -2.25 -11.13
N SER A 119 -3.87 -2.73 -11.83
CA SER A 119 -3.75 -2.51 -13.27
C SER A 119 -4.88 -3.21 -14.02
N ARG A 120 -5.23 -2.68 -15.20
CA ARG A 120 -6.31 -3.22 -16.05
C ARG A 120 -6.06 -4.66 -16.48
N ASP A 121 -4.80 -5.07 -16.61
CA ASP A 121 -4.43 -6.44 -16.91
C ASP A 121 -4.38 -7.35 -15.66
N GLY A 122 -4.63 -6.82 -14.46
CA GLY A 122 -4.59 -7.56 -13.20
C GLY A 122 -3.18 -7.99 -12.77
N ARG A 123 -2.12 -7.55 -13.48
CA ARG A 123 -0.74 -7.93 -13.18
C ARG A 123 -0.17 -7.21 -11.97
N TYR A 124 -0.50 -5.94 -11.80
CA TYR A 124 0.07 -5.09 -10.76
C TYR A 124 -0.97 -4.71 -9.72
N LEU A 125 -0.57 -4.80 -8.45
CA LEU A 125 -1.29 -4.25 -7.30
C LEU A 125 -0.50 -3.09 -6.71
N LEU A 126 -1.18 -1.97 -6.50
CA LEU A 126 -0.66 -0.78 -5.84
C LEU A 126 -0.58 -0.99 -4.33
N LEU A 127 0.60 -0.75 -3.77
CA LEU A 127 0.89 -0.88 -2.34
C LEU A 127 1.56 0.40 -1.83
N PRO A 128 0.80 1.46 -1.52
CA PRO A 128 1.32 2.57 -0.74
C PRO A 128 1.77 2.08 0.63
N SER A 129 2.81 2.69 1.19
CA SER A 129 3.24 2.44 2.57
C SER A 129 4.02 3.64 3.10
N ILE A 130 4.52 3.53 4.32
CA ILE A 130 5.39 4.52 4.95
C ILE A 130 6.74 3.87 5.28
N SER A 131 7.81 4.63 5.09
CA SER A 131 9.17 4.26 5.51
C SER A 131 9.84 5.45 6.19
N GLY A 132 9.96 5.38 7.51
CA GLY A 132 10.40 6.51 8.33
C GLY A 132 9.39 7.66 8.27
N SER A 133 9.83 8.84 7.84
CA SER A 133 9.00 10.05 7.73
C SER A 133 8.40 10.28 6.34
N ARG A 134 8.37 9.26 5.47
CA ARG A 134 8.01 9.40 4.06
C ARG A 134 7.00 8.35 3.62
N ASP A 135 6.05 8.76 2.80
CA ASP A 135 5.28 7.84 1.95
C ASP A 135 6.24 7.23 0.93
N VAL A 136 6.12 5.93 0.76
CA VAL A 136 6.82 5.15 -0.26
C VAL A 136 5.79 4.39 -1.07
N LEU A 137 6.09 4.19 -2.34
CA LEU A 137 5.20 3.50 -3.25
C LEU A 137 5.81 2.20 -3.72
N TYR A 138 5.11 1.10 -3.44
CA TYR A 138 5.42 -0.19 -4.01
C TYR A 138 4.33 -0.63 -4.98
N ILE A 139 4.70 -1.52 -5.89
CA ILE A 139 3.77 -2.35 -6.65
C ILE A 139 4.12 -3.82 -6.44
N TYR A 140 3.12 -4.68 -6.37
CA TYR A 140 3.30 -6.13 -6.41
C TYR A 140 2.98 -6.64 -7.82
N ASP A 141 3.93 -7.34 -8.43
CA ASP A 141 3.78 -8.01 -9.72
C ASP A 141 3.34 -9.46 -9.47
N PHE A 142 2.09 -9.79 -9.79
CA PHE A 142 1.56 -11.15 -9.63
C PHE A 142 2.20 -12.16 -10.59
N THR A 143 2.73 -11.71 -11.73
CA THR A 143 3.37 -12.60 -12.71
C THR A 143 4.76 -12.99 -12.23
N GLU A 144 5.56 -12.01 -11.83
CA GLU A 144 6.93 -12.23 -11.33
C GLU A 144 6.98 -12.59 -9.83
N GLN A 145 5.84 -12.51 -9.13
CA GLN A 145 5.68 -12.72 -7.69
C GLN A 145 6.67 -11.90 -6.85
N LYS A 146 6.92 -10.65 -7.25
CA LYS A 146 7.86 -9.75 -6.59
C LYS A 146 7.28 -8.38 -6.35
N MET A 147 7.83 -7.69 -5.37
CA MET A 147 7.53 -6.30 -5.07
C MET A 147 8.57 -5.39 -5.71
N ILE A 148 8.13 -4.25 -6.21
CA ILE A 148 8.97 -3.28 -6.92
C ILE A 148 8.74 -1.90 -6.28
N SER A 149 9.82 -1.22 -5.89
CA SER A 149 9.77 0.18 -5.44
C SER A 149 9.60 1.11 -6.64
N ILE A 150 8.75 2.12 -6.50
CA ILE A 150 8.57 3.17 -7.49
C ILE A 150 9.19 4.46 -6.95
N ASP A 151 10.38 4.77 -7.44
CA ASP A 151 11.15 5.91 -6.99
C ASP A 151 10.72 7.20 -7.69
N SER A 152 10.74 8.28 -6.92
CA SER A 152 10.37 9.62 -7.39
C SER A 152 11.28 10.11 -8.51
N PRO A 153 10.73 10.83 -9.51
CA PRO A 153 11.53 11.53 -10.50
C PRO A 153 12.29 12.73 -9.91
N LEU A 154 12.00 13.12 -8.66
CA LEU A 154 12.63 14.24 -7.96
C LEU A 154 13.79 13.80 -7.05
N GLY A 155 14.07 12.50 -6.95
CA GLY A 155 15.19 11.94 -6.20
C GLY A 155 14.87 11.53 -4.76
N VAL A 156 15.94 11.25 -4.01
CA VAL A 156 15.94 10.39 -2.81
C VAL A 156 15.31 10.98 -1.54
N ASN A 157 14.90 12.25 -1.52
CA ASN A 157 14.35 12.93 -0.33
C ASN A 157 12.87 13.29 -0.48
N THR A 158 12.14 12.52 -1.27
CA THR A 158 10.74 12.80 -1.56
C THR A 158 9.80 11.74 -0.99
N SER A 159 8.57 12.17 -0.71
CA SER A 159 7.44 11.32 -0.34
C SER A 159 6.66 10.99 -1.61
N VAL A 160 6.45 9.71 -1.90
CA VAL A 160 5.73 9.24 -3.09
C VAL A 160 4.47 8.51 -2.64
N LYS A 161 3.31 9.15 -2.83
CA LYS A 161 2.02 8.59 -2.43
C LYS A 161 1.21 8.18 -3.66
N GLY A 162 1.09 6.86 -3.87
CA GLY A 162 0.20 6.30 -4.88
C GLY A 162 -1.26 6.41 -4.44
N LEU A 163 -2.11 6.98 -5.30
CA LEU A 163 -3.52 7.20 -5.01
C LEU A 163 -4.42 6.14 -5.63
N ALA A 164 -4.15 5.77 -6.89
CA ALA A 164 -4.97 4.86 -7.68
C ALA A 164 -4.24 4.40 -8.94
N ILE A 165 -4.67 3.28 -9.50
CA ILE A 165 -4.29 2.82 -10.84
C ILE A 165 -5.48 2.98 -11.78
N PHE A 166 -5.23 3.57 -12.95
CA PHE A 166 -6.15 3.72 -14.07
C PHE A 166 -5.53 3.09 -15.31
N GLY A 167 -6.00 1.91 -15.72
CA GLY A 167 -5.41 1.22 -16.86
C GLY A 167 -4.01 0.70 -16.53
N HIS A 168 -3.00 1.30 -17.15
CA HIS A 168 -1.58 1.05 -16.88
C HIS A 168 -0.89 2.28 -16.26
N TYR A 169 -1.66 3.26 -15.79
CA TYR A 169 -1.15 4.48 -15.18
C TYR A 169 -1.42 4.52 -13.69
N ILE A 170 -0.45 4.92 -12.89
CA ILE A 170 -0.63 5.23 -11.46
C ILE A 170 -0.79 6.73 -11.31
N ALA A 171 -1.84 7.17 -10.62
CA ALA A 171 -1.97 8.53 -10.12
C ALA A 171 -1.16 8.68 -8.83
N VAL A 172 -0.23 9.64 -8.80
CA VAL A 172 0.75 9.76 -7.71
C VAL A 172 0.87 11.21 -7.26
N ASN A 173 0.84 11.42 -5.95
CA ASN A 173 1.26 12.67 -5.34
C ASN A 173 2.72 12.56 -4.89
N ILE A 174 3.53 13.56 -5.24
CA ILE A 174 4.92 13.65 -4.82
C ILE A 174 5.15 14.97 -4.06
N VAL A 175 5.84 14.85 -2.93
CA VAL A 175 6.21 15.99 -2.08
C VAL A 175 7.69 15.92 -1.74
N ASP A 176 8.33 17.08 -1.68
CA ASP A 176 9.66 17.28 -1.09
C ASP A 176 9.55 18.42 -0.07
N CYS A 177 10.43 18.48 0.92
CA CYS A 177 10.47 19.62 1.84
C CYS A 177 10.77 20.96 1.14
N ARG A 178 11.28 20.91 -0.09
CA ARG A 178 11.64 22.09 -0.91
C ARG A 178 10.59 22.48 -1.93
N THR A 179 9.65 21.59 -2.26
CA THR A 179 8.69 21.81 -3.34
C THR A 179 7.28 21.43 -2.89
N PRO A 180 6.27 22.26 -3.20
CA PRO A 180 4.86 21.94 -2.94
C PRO A 180 4.41 20.64 -3.59
N TYR A 181 3.19 20.20 -3.26
CA TYR A 181 2.55 19.03 -3.86
C TYR A 181 2.57 19.10 -5.39
N ARG A 182 3.12 18.05 -6.00
CA ARG A 182 3.07 17.81 -7.45
C ARG A 182 2.28 16.54 -7.72
N PHE A 183 1.39 16.61 -8.70
CA PHE A 183 0.60 15.48 -9.14
C PHE A 183 1.21 14.91 -10.43
N TYR A 184 1.61 13.65 -10.36
CA TYR A 184 2.22 12.90 -11.44
C TYR A 184 1.32 11.73 -11.86
N ILE A 185 1.55 11.29 -13.08
CA ILE A 185 1.17 9.97 -13.54
C ILE A 185 2.44 9.15 -13.80
N PHE A 186 2.44 7.89 -13.37
CA PHE A 186 3.50 6.94 -13.67
C PHE A 186 3.00 5.82 -14.60
N ASP A 187 3.69 5.56 -15.71
CA ASP A 187 3.37 4.50 -16.67
C ASP A 187 3.97 3.15 -16.23
N LEU A 188 3.13 2.20 -15.83
CA LEU A 188 3.54 0.85 -15.42
C LEU A 188 4.26 0.07 -16.51
N LYS A 189 4.14 0.44 -17.80
CA LYS A 189 4.84 -0.24 -18.90
C LYS A 189 6.34 0.03 -18.90
N THR A 190 6.82 1.03 -18.16
CA THR A 190 8.26 1.31 -18.04
C THR A 190 8.92 0.54 -16.89
N VAL A 191 8.15 -0.03 -15.97
CA VAL A 191 8.66 -0.74 -14.77
C VAL A 191 9.71 -1.82 -15.10
N ASN A 192 9.53 -2.52 -16.21
CA ASN A 192 10.44 -3.59 -16.65
C ASN A 192 11.36 -3.18 -17.81
N LYS A 193 11.37 -1.88 -18.20
CA LYS A 193 12.24 -1.38 -19.26
C LYS A 193 13.57 -0.94 -18.67
N VAL A 194 14.66 -1.35 -19.32
CA VAL A 194 16.04 -1.03 -18.92
C VAL A 194 16.48 0.34 -19.45
N ASP A 195 15.74 0.93 -20.39
CA ASP A 195 16.09 2.19 -21.03
C ASP A 195 15.88 3.41 -20.12
N LYS A 196 16.96 4.17 -19.91
CA LYS A 196 17.06 5.34 -19.03
C LYS A 196 16.41 6.62 -19.58
N ASP A 197 15.97 6.61 -20.84
CA ASP A 197 15.50 7.83 -21.51
C ASP A 197 14.02 8.13 -21.26
N ASN A 198 13.26 7.17 -20.70
CA ASN A 198 11.86 7.40 -20.33
C ASN A 198 11.52 6.69 -19.01
N ASN A 199 11.72 7.41 -17.90
CA ASN A 199 11.47 6.90 -16.55
C ASN A 199 9.97 6.70 -16.23
N GLY A 200 9.07 6.83 -17.21
CA GLY A 200 7.62 6.59 -17.07
C GLY A 200 6.84 7.68 -16.35
N TRP A 201 7.51 8.73 -15.87
CA TRP A 201 6.90 9.82 -15.12
C TRP A 201 6.39 10.93 -16.03
N HIS A 202 5.13 11.32 -15.81
CA HIS A 202 4.47 12.42 -16.51
C HIS A 202 3.91 13.40 -15.46
N LEU A 203 4.46 14.61 -15.41
CA LEU A 203 3.93 15.68 -14.55
C LEU A 203 2.59 16.16 -15.11
N ILE A 204 1.54 16.17 -14.29
CA ILE A 204 0.20 16.61 -14.69
C ILE A 204 -0.11 17.98 -14.09
N VAL A 205 0.15 18.15 -12.80
CA VAL A 205 -0.07 19.42 -12.10
C VAL A 205 1.12 19.71 -11.21
N GLU A 206 1.66 20.90 -11.36
CA GLU A 206 2.60 21.50 -10.42
C GLU A 206 1.90 22.67 -9.75
N HIS A 207 1.72 22.59 -8.43
CA HIS A 207 1.36 23.76 -7.67
C HIS A 207 2.62 24.60 -7.48
N GLU A 208 2.58 25.90 -7.73
CA GLU A 208 3.66 26.80 -7.33
C GLU A 208 3.15 27.72 -6.22
N PHE A 209 3.87 27.80 -5.11
CA PHE A 209 3.61 28.82 -4.10
C PHE A 209 3.75 30.21 -4.74
N LYS A 210 2.71 31.04 -4.61
CA LYS A 210 2.83 32.44 -5.03
C LYS A 210 3.92 33.11 -4.19
N LYS A 211 4.68 34.02 -4.80
CA LYS A 211 5.82 34.72 -4.15
C LYS A 211 5.41 35.41 -2.83
N GLU A 212 4.16 35.80 -2.70
CA GLU A 212 3.55 36.42 -1.51
C GLU A 212 3.37 35.44 -0.35
N GLU A 213 3.11 34.15 -0.62
CA GLU A 213 2.90 33.11 0.40
C GLU A 213 4.24 32.65 1.02
N LYS A 214 5.32 32.66 0.22
CA LYS A 214 6.67 32.33 0.70
C LYS A 214 7.16 33.26 1.83
N ASN A 215 6.69 34.51 1.83
CA ASN A 215 7.05 35.50 2.86
C ASN A 215 6.22 35.37 4.16
N GLN A 216 5.16 34.54 4.17
CA GLN A 216 4.32 34.32 5.34
C GLN A 216 4.68 33.07 6.14
N ILE A 217 5.56 32.20 5.60
CA ILE A 217 6.05 31.03 6.32
C ILE A 217 7.16 31.48 7.30
N VAL A 218 6.75 32.05 8.43
CA VAL A 218 7.63 32.23 9.57
C VAL A 218 7.68 30.90 10.32
N TRP A 219 8.78 30.16 10.14
CA TRP A 219 9.07 29.01 10.99
C TRP A 219 9.27 29.50 12.42
N ASN A 220 8.29 29.24 13.29
CA ASN A 220 8.44 29.46 14.73
C ASN A 220 8.80 28.12 15.40
N PRO A 221 10.10 27.84 15.62
CA PRO A 221 10.54 26.59 16.24
C PRO A 221 10.02 26.43 17.69
N ASP A 222 9.68 27.53 18.37
CA ASP A 222 9.19 27.51 19.77
C ASP A 222 7.75 26.98 19.90
N ARG A 223 7.05 26.75 18.79
CA ARG A 223 5.71 26.12 18.80
C ARG A 223 5.75 24.58 18.89
N PHE A 224 6.89 23.95 18.60
CA PHE A 224 6.99 22.49 18.53
C PHE A 224 7.59 21.84 19.78
N PHE A 225 8.17 22.64 20.68
CA PHE A 225 8.68 22.19 21.98
C PHE A 225 8.25 23.19 23.07
N PRO A 226 7.05 23.04 23.67
CA PRO A 226 6.72 23.70 24.92
C PRO A 226 7.54 23.15 26.09
#